data_AF-A0A7U6QM00-F1
#
_entry.id   AF-A0A7U6QM00-F1
#
_cell.length_a   1.000
_cell.length_b   1.000
_cell.length_c   1.000
_cell.angle_alpha   90.00
_cell.angle_beta   90.00
_cell.angle_gamma   90.00
#
_symmetry.space_group_name_H-M   'P 1'
#
loop_
_entity.id
_entity.type
_entity.pdbx_description
1 polymer ?
#
loop_
_entity_poly.entity_id
_entity_poly.type
_entity_poly.pdbx_seq_one_letter_code
_entity_poly.pdbx_strand_id
1 'polypeptide(L)'
;MLIPWVFPYLYLSDHEETILYEIRSTYLDEVSVGKFSVKNDLDRDVVISDFTEVSTIYHPNEVNKKIKSRLLKRHISRDLSQPLRRYDSELDYIPTQFICEFIKIYTGVEGLKFTSSLHNIGNNYVIFNQNLFDCFEVKKVNISKVKIGYN
;
A
#
# COMPACT_ATOMS: atom_id res chain seq x y z
N MET A 1 -9.03 -2.72 1.05
CA MET A 1 -9.24 -4.12 0.63
C MET A 1 -8.57 -5.03 1.64
N LEU A 2 -9.21 -6.12 2.08
CA LEU A 2 -8.61 -7.12 2.98
C LEU A 2 -8.16 -8.30 2.13
N ILE A 3 -6.89 -8.70 2.21
CA ILE A 3 -6.44 -9.96 1.61
C ILE A 3 -6.70 -11.06 2.65
N PRO A 4 -7.51 -12.10 2.35
CA PRO A 4 -7.77 -13.16 3.31
C PRO A 4 -6.59 -14.15 3.34
N TRP A 5 -6.13 -14.47 4.55
CA TRP A 5 -6.05 -15.84 5.12
C TRP A 5 -4.94 -16.01 6.17
N VAL A 6 -3.93 -15.12 6.22
CA VAL A 6 -2.85 -15.24 7.24
C VAL A 6 -2.77 -14.03 8.19
N PHE A 7 -2.91 -12.80 7.69
CA PHE A 7 -2.97 -11.59 8.54
C PHE A 7 -3.90 -10.52 7.93
N PRO A 8 -4.88 -9.98 8.68
CA PRO A 8 -5.78 -8.95 8.18
C PRO A 8 -5.08 -7.59 8.18
N TYR A 9 -4.39 -7.26 7.09
CA TYR A 9 -3.84 -5.91 6.89
C TYR A 9 -4.86 -4.98 6.26
N LEU A 10 -4.80 -3.71 6.65
CA LEU A 10 -5.60 -2.65 6.06
C LEU A 10 -4.83 -2.00 4.91
N TYR A 11 -5.30 -2.21 3.68
CA TYR A 11 -4.78 -1.56 2.47
C TYR A 11 -5.53 -0.26 2.19
N LEU A 12 -4.80 0.84 2.16
CA LEU A 12 -5.29 2.20 1.90
C LEU A 12 -4.57 2.85 0.72
N SER A 13 -5.14 3.93 0.20
CA SER A 13 -4.49 4.84 -0.74
C SER A 13 -4.73 6.28 -0.29
N ASP A 14 -3.79 7.19 -0.56
CA ASP A 14 -3.97 8.62 -0.29
C ASP A 14 -4.78 9.35 -1.37
N HIS A 15 -5.11 8.67 -2.47
CA HIS A 15 -5.97 9.20 -3.53
C HIS A 15 -7.14 8.26 -3.80
N GLU A 16 -8.34 8.84 -3.85
CA GLU A 16 -9.57 8.09 -4.06
C GLU A 16 -9.65 7.47 -5.45
N GLU A 17 -9.26 8.17 -6.50
CA GLU A 17 -9.30 7.60 -7.86
C GLU A 17 -8.39 6.36 -7.94
N THR A 18 -7.24 6.41 -7.28
CA THR A 18 -6.26 5.32 -7.21
C THR A 18 -6.87 4.07 -6.59
N ILE A 19 -7.62 4.16 -5.49
CA ILE A 19 -8.21 2.96 -4.88
C ILE A 19 -9.24 2.27 -5.80
N LEU A 20 -10.00 3.04 -6.58
CA LEU A 20 -10.97 2.51 -7.54
C LEU A 20 -10.26 1.73 -8.68
N TYR A 21 -9.12 2.24 -9.14
CA TYR A 21 -8.26 1.54 -10.10
C TYR A 21 -7.66 0.26 -9.49
N GLU A 22 -7.13 0.32 -8.26
CA GLU A 22 -6.50 -0.81 -7.56
C GLU A 22 -7.46 -1.99 -7.33
N ILE A 23 -8.73 -1.71 -6.98
CA ILE A 23 -9.76 -2.75 -6.84
C ILE A 23 -10.36 -3.18 -8.18
N ARG A 24 -9.95 -2.56 -9.29
CA ARG A 24 -10.47 -2.76 -10.66
C ARG A 24 -11.99 -2.67 -10.74
N SER A 25 -12.54 -1.60 -10.16
CA SER A 25 -13.97 -1.33 -10.25
C SER A 25 -14.38 -1.13 -11.71
N THR A 26 -15.40 -1.86 -12.16
CA THR A 26 -15.92 -1.84 -13.52
C THR A 26 -17.16 -0.96 -13.67
N TYR A 27 -17.56 -0.66 -14.91
CA TYR A 27 -18.78 0.09 -15.18
C TYR A 27 -19.99 -0.58 -14.52
N LEU A 28 -20.82 0.21 -13.84
CA LEU A 28 -21.96 -0.21 -13.01
C LEU A 28 -21.61 -0.91 -11.69
N ASP A 29 -20.33 -1.02 -11.32
CA ASP A 29 -19.98 -1.43 -9.97
C ASP A 29 -20.47 -0.38 -8.97
N GLU A 30 -21.00 -0.86 -7.85
CA GLU A 30 -21.36 -0.07 -6.70
C GLU A 30 -20.40 -0.41 -5.56
N VAL A 31 -19.58 0.56 -5.16
CA VAL A 31 -18.52 0.36 -4.16
C VAL A 31 -18.67 1.36 -3.02
N SER A 32 -18.21 0.99 -1.83
CA SER A 32 -18.10 1.90 -0.70
C SER A 32 -16.65 2.32 -0.50
N VAL A 33 -16.41 3.63 -0.49
CA VAL A 33 -15.10 4.21 -0.21
C VAL A 33 -15.11 4.72 1.23
N GLY A 34 -14.24 4.14 2.06
CA GLY A 34 -14.02 4.58 3.44
C GLY A 34 -12.82 5.51 3.54
N LYS A 35 -12.93 6.58 4.33
CA LYS A 35 -11.78 7.38 4.76
C LYS A 35 -11.34 6.98 6.16
N PHE A 36 -10.04 6.93 6.35
CA PHE A 36 -9.40 6.46 7.57
C PHE A 36 -8.45 7.50 8.11
N SER A 37 -8.42 7.65 9.43
CA SER A 37 -7.43 8.46 10.14
C SER A 37 -6.84 7.65 11.28
N VAL A 38 -5.60 7.98 11.66
CA VAL A 38 -5.01 7.47 12.90
C VAL A 38 -5.92 7.89 14.07
N LYS A 39 -6.10 7.00 15.03
CA LYS A 39 -6.88 7.28 16.23
C LYS A 39 -6.27 8.41 17.06
N ASN A 40 -7.13 9.28 17.59
CA ASN A 40 -6.69 10.44 18.36
C ASN A 40 -6.27 10.09 19.80
N ASP A 41 -6.62 8.90 20.30
CA ASP A 41 -6.40 8.44 21.67
C ASP A 41 -5.17 7.52 21.82
N LEU A 42 -4.32 7.44 20.79
CA LEU A 42 -3.06 6.70 20.88
C LEU A 42 -2.07 7.40 21.81
N ASP A 43 -1.38 6.62 22.63
CA ASP A 43 -0.33 7.06 23.54
C ASP A 43 1.03 7.28 22.85
N ARG A 44 1.10 7.01 21.54
CA ARG A 44 2.32 7.04 20.73
C ARG A 44 2.01 7.30 19.25
N ASP A 45 3.04 7.74 18.53
CA ASP A 45 2.97 7.91 17.09
C ASP A 45 2.92 6.55 16.36
N VAL A 46 2.24 6.55 15.20
CA VAL A 46 2.23 5.44 14.24
C VAL A 46 3.41 5.61 13.29
N VAL A 47 4.35 4.67 13.29
CA VAL A 47 5.56 4.70 12.47
C VAL A 47 5.34 3.88 11.21
N ILE A 48 5.40 4.54 10.06
CA ILE A 48 5.29 3.89 8.75
C ILE A 48 6.65 3.91 8.07
N SER A 49 7.09 2.76 7.55
CA SER A 49 8.28 2.72 6.72
C SER A 49 7.97 3.24 5.32
N ASP A 50 8.62 4.34 4.92
CA ASP A 50 8.44 4.95 3.61
C ASP A 50 9.42 4.34 2.58
N PHE A 51 8.85 3.67 1.57
CA PHE A 51 9.57 3.08 0.42
C PHE A 51 9.60 4.02 -0.80
N THR A 52 8.91 5.15 -0.72
CA THR A 52 8.88 6.22 -1.73
C THR A 52 9.97 7.27 -1.49
N GLU A 53 10.56 7.29 -0.28
CA GLU A 53 11.59 8.25 0.10
C GLU A 53 12.85 8.14 -0.78
N VAL A 54 13.26 9.28 -1.34
CA VAL A 54 14.51 9.44 -2.08
C VAL A 54 15.56 10.04 -1.16
N SER A 55 16.20 9.20 -0.33
CA SER A 55 17.30 9.67 0.52
C SER A 55 18.53 10.04 -0.32
N THR A 56 19.28 11.08 0.10
CA THR A 56 20.55 11.42 -0.53
C THR A 56 21.54 10.25 -0.43
N ILE A 57 22.29 10.01 -1.51
CA ILE A 57 23.35 8.99 -1.54
C ILE A 57 24.69 9.53 -1.01
N TYR A 58 24.78 10.85 -0.80
CA TYR A 58 25.98 11.52 -0.30
C TYR A 58 26.16 11.26 1.20
N HIS A 59 26.80 10.14 1.50
CA HIS A 59 27.33 9.82 2.83
C HIS A 59 28.74 9.26 2.69
N PRO A 60 29.79 10.05 2.97
CA PRO A 60 31.18 9.70 2.66
C PRO A 60 31.60 8.29 3.09
N ASN A 61 31.06 7.79 4.21
CA ASN A 61 31.44 6.50 4.78
C ASN A 61 30.37 5.39 4.62
N GLU A 62 29.20 5.69 4.04
CA GLU A 62 28.08 4.72 3.94
C GLU A 62 27.40 4.67 2.55
N VAL A 63 28.00 5.26 1.51
CA VAL A 63 27.42 5.32 0.15
C VAL A 63 26.88 3.95 -0.32
N ASN A 64 27.68 2.88 -0.20
CA ASN A 64 27.29 1.54 -0.63
C ASN A 64 26.06 1.00 0.12
N LYS A 65 25.96 1.24 1.43
CA LYS A 65 24.83 0.82 2.25
C LYS A 65 23.56 1.58 1.88
N LYS A 66 23.66 2.90 1.65
CA LYS A 66 22.55 3.74 1.20
C LYS A 66 22.05 3.35 -0.20
N ILE A 67 22.96 3.06 -1.13
CA ILE A 67 22.59 2.57 -2.48
C ILE A 67 21.85 1.24 -2.38
N LYS A 68 22.38 0.26 -1.64
CA LYS A 68 21.73 -1.05 -1.47
C LYS A 68 20.35 -0.92 -0.84
N SER A 69 20.21 -0.12 0.22
CA SER A 69 18.93 0.14 0.88
C SER A 69 17.92 0.77 -0.09
N ARG A 70 18.34 1.78 -0.86
CA ARG A 70 17.48 2.46 -1.84
C ARG A 70 17.02 1.49 -2.95
N LEU A 71 17.93 0.68 -3.49
CA LEU A 71 17.57 -0.31 -4.51
C LEU A 71 16.61 -1.36 -3.95
N LEU A 72 16.87 -1.86 -2.75
CA LEU A 72 15.98 -2.82 -2.08
C LEU A 72 14.58 -2.24 -1.85
N LYS A 73 14.48 -1.04 -1.29
CA LYS A 73 13.19 -0.33 -1.12
C LYS A 73 12.47 -0.18 -2.46
N ARG A 74 13.18 0.21 -3.53
CA ARG A 74 12.58 0.34 -4.86
C ARG A 74 12.04 -0.98 -5.41
N HIS A 75 12.77 -2.08 -5.23
CA HIS A 75 12.32 -3.40 -5.66
C HIS A 75 11.07 -3.85 -4.89
N ILE A 76 11.09 -3.73 -3.56
CA ILE A 76 9.93 -4.06 -2.72
C ILE A 76 8.73 -3.18 -3.07
N SER A 77 8.92 -1.87 -3.24
CA SER A 77 7.85 -0.97 -3.67
C SER A 77 7.24 -1.39 -5.00
N ARG A 78 8.07 -1.81 -5.97
CA ARG A 78 7.60 -2.27 -7.28
C ARG A 78 6.78 -3.56 -7.17
N ASP A 79 7.24 -4.50 -6.36
CA ASP A 79 6.57 -5.79 -6.21
C ASP A 79 5.25 -5.64 -5.42
N LEU A 80 5.23 -4.80 -4.38
CA LEU A 80 4.00 -4.41 -3.65
C LEU A 80 3.01 -3.61 -4.50
N SER A 81 3.52 -2.83 -5.46
CA SER A 81 2.66 -2.03 -6.34
C SER A 81 1.93 -2.87 -7.39
N GLN A 82 2.33 -4.13 -7.63
CA GLN A 82 1.71 -4.92 -8.69
C GLN A 82 0.21 -5.13 -8.39
N PRO A 83 -0.67 -4.69 -9.29
CA PRO A 83 -2.09 -4.75 -9.05
C PRO A 83 -2.56 -6.18 -9.22
N LEU A 84 -3.32 -6.63 -8.24
CA LEU A 84 -3.77 -8.00 -8.06
C LEU A 84 -4.72 -8.44 -9.15
N ARG A 85 -4.29 -9.22 -10.15
CA ARG A 85 -5.15 -9.72 -11.26
C ARG A 85 -6.32 -10.53 -10.73
N ARG A 86 -7.48 -10.44 -11.40
CA ARG A 86 -8.66 -11.27 -11.06
C ARG A 86 -8.36 -12.77 -11.12
N TYR A 87 -7.26 -13.17 -11.78
CA TYR A 87 -6.82 -14.55 -11.94
C TYR A 87 -5.44 -14.81 -11.29
N ASP A 88 -4.88 -13.87 -10.53
CA ASP A 88 -3.65 -14.15 -9.79
C ASP A 88 -3.97 -15.23 -8.73
N SER A 89 -3.09 -16.21 -8.63
CA SER A 89 -3.23 -17.28 -7.65
C SER A 89 -2.82 -16.79 -6.26
N GLU A 90 -3.31 -17.44 -5.21
CA GLU A 90 -2.84 -17.16 -3.84
C GLU A 90 -1.32 -17.29 -3.69
N LEU A 91 -0.70 -18.18 -4.48
CA LEU A 91 0.76 -18.39 -4.49
C LEU A 91 1.53 -17.15 -4.94
N ASP A 92 0.94 -16.32 -5.80
CA ASP A 92 1.58 -15.09 -6.31
C ASP A 92 1.73 -14.03 -5.21
N TYR A 93 1.04 -14.18 -4.07
CA TYR A 93 1.08 -13.26 -2.93
C TYR A 93 2.03 -13.68 -1.82
N ILE A 94 2.39 -14.95 -1.74
CA ILE A 94 3.25 -15.47 -0.67
C ILE A 94 4.55 -14.66 -0.56
N PRO A 95 5.25 -14.30 -1.65
CA PRO A 95 6.49 -13.53 -1.55
C PRO A 95 6.31 -12.14 -0.93
N THR A 96 5.29 -11.39 -1.36
CA THR A 96 5.04 -10.02 -0.86
C THR A 96 4.51 -10.03 0.57
N GLN A 97 3.66 -11.01 0.92
CA GLN A 97 3.21 -11.22 2.30
C GLN A 97 4.37 -11.57 3.24
N PHE A 98 5.28 -12.44 2.81
CA PHE A 98 6.48 -12.78 3.58
C PHE A 98 7.35 -11.55 3.85
N ILE A 99 7.57 -10.70 2.84
CA ILE A 99 8.34 -9.45 2.99
C ILE A 99 7.66 -8.51 3.99
N CYS A 100 6.34 -8.33 3.91
CA CYS A 100 5.58 -7.51 4.86
C CYS A 100 5.72 -8.00 6.30
N GLU A 101 5.50 -9.30 6.54
CA GLU A 101 5.65 -9.89 7.87
C GLU A 101 7.11 -9.81 8.37
N PHE A 102 8.09 -10.01 7.50
CA PHE A 102 9.50 -9.84 7.85
C PHE A 102 9.78 -8.39 8.31
N ILE A 103 9.34 -7.38 7.55
CA ILE A 103 9.55 -5.98 7.93
C ILE A 103 8.86 -5.66 9.25
N LYS A 104 7.59 -6.06 9.41
CA LYS A 104 6.83 -5.90 10.64
C LYS A 104 7.58 -6.45 11.85
N ILE A 105 8.05 -7.70 11.79
CA ILE A 105 8.72 -8.38 12.90
C ILE A 105 10.07 -7.73 13.24
N TYR A 106 10.89 -7.41 12.23
CA TYR A 106 12.27 -6.99 12.45
C TYR A 106 12.47 -5.48 12.60
N THR A 107 11.49 -4.66 12.20
CA THR A 107 11.58 -3.19 12.31
C THR A 107 10.60 -2.58 13.31
N GLY A 108 9.54 -3.30 13.67
CA GLY A 108 8.53 -2.82 14.62
C GLY A 108 7.62 -1.71 14.07
N VAL A 109 7.68 -1.41 12.77
CA VAL A 109 6.80 -0.41 12.14
C VAL A 109 5.35 -0.92 12.05
N GLU A 110 4.40 -0.01 12.03
CA GLU A 110 2.97 -0.30 11.96
C GLU A 110 2.44 -0.46 10.54
N GLY A 111 3.26 -0.14 9.54
CA GLY A 111 2.90 -0.28 8.14
C GLY A 111 3.97 0.20 7.17
N LEU A 112 3.63 0.10 5.89
CA LEU A 112 4.48 0.47 4.76
C LEU A 112 3.75 1.49 3.88
N LYS A 113 4.52 2.41 3.30
CA LYS A 113 4.07 3.31 2.22
C LYS A 113 4.87 3.04 0.96
N PHE A 114 4.19 2.88 -0.17
CA PHE A 114 4.80 2.58 -1.48
C PHE A 114 4.01 3.23 -2.62
N THR A 115 4.64 3.38 -3.78
CA THR A 115 4.01 4.03 -4.95
C THR A 115 2.92 3.14 -5.57
N SER A 116 1.80 3.72 -6.02
CA SER A 116 0.81 2.98 -6.83
C SER A 116 1.34 2.69 -8.25
N SER A 117 0.96 1.55 -8.83
CA SER A 117 1.37 1.16 -10.19
C SER A 117 0.36 1.55 -11.28
N LEU A 118 -0.93 1.60 -10.93
CA LEU A 118 -2.02 1.77 -11.90
C LEU A 118 -2.35 3.23 -12.18
N HIS A 119 -2.07 4.09 -11.21
CA HIS A 119 -2.30 5.52 -11.33
C HIS A 119 -1.02 6.24 -10.91
N ASN A 120 -0.46 7.06 -11.82
CA ASN A 120 0.79 7.81 -11.58
C ASN A 120 0.68 8.86 -10.44
N ILE A 121 -0.48 8.93 -9.79
CA ILE A 121 -0.79 9.88 -8.72
C ILE A 121 -1.20 9.05 -7.50
N GLY A 122 -0.42 9.17 -6.44
CA GLY A 122 -0.75 8.64 -5.12
C GLY A 122 0.17 7.51 -4.63
N ASN A 123 0.09 7.30 -3.32
CA ASN A 123 0.79 6.24 -2.61
C ASN A 123 -0.23 5.29 -1.99
N ASN A 124 0.15 4.03 -1.94
CA ASN A 124 -0.56 3.00 -1.24
C ASN A 124 0.08 2.75 0.11
N TYR A 125 -0.75 2.32 1.05
CA TYR A 125 -0.36 2.02 2.41
C TYR A 125 -0.83 0.61 2.77
N VAL A 126 0.04 -0.13 3.43
CA VAL A 126 -0.32 -1.39 4.11
C VAL A 126 -0.15 -1.16 5.59
N ILE A 127 -1.24 -1.23 6.34
CA ILE A 127 -1.25 -1.07 7.79
C ILE A 127 -1.37 -2.46 8.42
N PHE A 128 -0.37 -2.83 9.21
CA PHE A 128 -0.26 -4.15 9.83
C PHE A 128 -1.20 -4.33 11.02
N ASN A 129 -1.51 -3.24 11.73
CA ASN A 129 -2.49 -3.22 12.82
C ASN A 129 -3.61 -2.22 12.50
N GLN A 130 -4.69 -2.71 11.91
CA GLN A 130 -5.85 -1.90 11.54
C GLN A 130 -6.52 -1.20 12.74
N ASN A 131 -6.35 -1.72 13.96
CA ASN A 131 -6.99 -1.16 15.17
C ASN A 131 -6.42 0.21 15.56
N LEU A 132 -5.34 0.65 14.91
CA LEU A 132 -4.74 1.98 15.08
C LEU A 132 -5.47 3.08 14.29
N PHE A 133 -6.42 2.70 13.42
CA PHE A 133 -7.12 3.62 12.55
C PHE A 133 -8.64 3.53 12.77
N ASP A 134 -9.31 4.67 12.65
CA ASP A 134 -10.76 4.76 12.61
C ASP A 134 -11.23 5.07 11.19
N CYS A 135 -12.28 4.38 10.77
CA CYS A 135 -13.03 4.78 9.59
C CYS A 135 -14.04 5.86 9.98
N PHE A 136 -13.78 7.12 9.60
CA PHE A 136 -14.59 8.26 10.04
C PHE A 136 -15.61 8.72 8.99
N GLU A 137 -15.48 8.26 7.75
CA GLU A 137 -16.41 8.58 6.67
C GLU A 137 -16.54 7.37 5.74
N VAL A 138 -17.76 7.06 5.32
CA VAL A 138 -18.03 6.07 4.27
C VAL A 138 -18.96 6.70 3.26
N LYS A 139 -18.60 6.57 1.98
CA LYS A 139 -19.44 7.06 0.87
C LYS A 139 -19.65 5.98 -0.17
N LYS A 140 -20.86 5.95 -0.73
CA LYS A 140 -21.22 5.05 -1.83
C LYS A 140 -20.83 5.70 -3.15
N VAL A 141 -20.16 4.95 -4.01
CA VAL A 141 -19.69 5.40 -5.32
C VAL A 141 -20.20 4.43 -6.38
N ASN A 142 -20.87 5.00 -7.39
CA ASN A 142 -21.29 4.28 -8.58
C ASN A 142 -20.32 4.58 -9.72
N ILE A 143 -19.74 3.54 -10.30
CA ILE A 143 -18.80 3.70 -11.40
C ILE A 143 -19.55 3.97 -12.69
N SER A 144 -19.51 5.23 -13.14
CA SER A 144 -20.19 5.70 -14.34
C SER A 144 -19.34 5.65 -15.61
N LYS A 145 -18.01 5.56 -15.47
CA LYS A 145 -17.08 5.54 -16.60
C LYS A 145 -15.79 4.80 -16.26
N VAL A 146 -15.32 4.00 -17.20
CA VAL A 146 -14.00 3.37 -17.16
C VAL A 146 -13.26 3.76 -18.44
N LYS A 147 -11.98 4.16 -18.33
CA LYS A 147 -11.11 4.39 -19.48
C LYS A 147 -10.36 3.09 -19.79
N ILE A 148 -10.56 2.57 -21.00
CA ILE A 148 -9.85 1.39 -21.50
C ILE A 148 -8.89 1.85 -22.59
N GLY A 149 -7.61 1.49 -22.47
CA GLY A 149 -6.59 1.71 -23.49
C GLY A 149 -6.08 0.38 -24.04
N TYR A 150 -5.54 0.40 -25.25
CA TYR A 150 -4.86 -0.71 -25.90
C TYR A 150 -3.55 -0.19 -26.51
N ASN A 151 -2.54 -1.07 -26.59
CA ASN A 151 -1.28 -0.80 -27.28
C ASN A 151 -1.30 -1.41 -28.69
#